data_AF-A0AAU6QZ66-F1
#
_entry.id   AF-A0AAU6QZ66-F1
#
_cell.length_a   1.000
_cell.length_b   1.000
_cell.length_c   1.000
_cell.angle_alpha   90.00
_cell.angle_beta   90.00
_cell.angle_gamma   90.00
#
_symmetry.space_group_name_H-M   'P 1'
#
loop_
_entity.id
_entity.type
_entity.pdbx_description
1 polymer ?
#
loop_
_entity_poly.entity_id
_entity_poly.type
_entity_poly.pdbx_seq_one_letter_code
_entity_poly.pdbx_strand_id
1 'polypeptide(L)'
;MASEFPIALLGPNDLHSDKASVLTTSTWRLLAQGDSWFSIGQLPPWLTGNLLFSLRFPESSAAVSYASPGKTFAQMVDWHRETSFAAALAGGNLAYQWDAILLSAGGNDLFDAILLLPDEPDPDKASRRILLTPAERSAIGNVARYVRNSGWNNLIRLLVDCFAALISKRDSAGSRSRFVPIFVHTYDCPQPRWAPAGPGIGPWLARAFKEYQIPEDDWLPLTRHLIQQWAQFLGGVNATLMRDRAVSTPNVVPVNLIGTLSPAPAASTGESGDWRNEIHPSFHGYAKLAVAFEKQVHIVPTTVVAAA
;
A
#
# COMPACT_ATOMS: atom_id res chain seq x y z
N MET A 1 0.21 3.40 32.02
CA MET A 1 0.58 3.13 30.62
C MET A 1 -0.53 2.26 30.06
N ALA A 2 -1.19 2.66 28.97
CA ALA A 2 -2.12 1.76 28.29
C ALA A 2 -1.31 0.54 27.81
N SER A 3 -1.81 -0.67 28.04
CA SER A 3 -1.19 -1.88 27.52
C SER A 3 -1.38 -1.92 26.01
N GLU A 4 -0.30 -1.96 25.24
CA GLU A 4 -0.34 -2.15 23.79
C GLU A 4 -0.11 -3.63 23.46
N PHE A 5 -1.07 -4.23 22.77
CA PHE A 5 -1.08 -5.64 22.38
C PHE A 5 -0.55 -5.77 20.94
N PRO A 6 0.44 -6.64 20.68
CA PRO A 6 0.82 -6.95 19.32
C PRO A 6 -0.36 -7.58 18.59
N ILE A 7 -0.51 -7.24 17.31
CA ILE A 7 -1.55 -7.87 16.49
C ILE A 7 -1.25 -9.36 16.29
N ALA A 8 -2.26 -10.21 16.50
CA ALA A 8 -2.17 -11.60 16.11
C ALA A 8 -2.35 -11.73 14.59
N LEU A 9 -1.32 -12.16 13.88
CA LEU A 9 -1.32 -12.22 12.43
C LEU A 9 -1.59 -13.65 11.93
N LEU A 10 -2.62 -13.79 11.11
CA LEU A 10 -3.12 -15.04 10.55
C LEU A 10 -2.99 -15.02 9.01
N GLY A 11 -2.66 -16.16 8.43
CA GLY A 11 -2.79 -16.39 6.99
C GLY A 11 -4.18 -16.90 6.63
N PRO A 12 -4.54 -16.95 5.33
CA PRO A 12 -5.86 -17.42 4.89
C PRO A 12 -6.18 -18.86 5.35
N ASN A 13 -5.17 -19.72 5.41
CA ASN A 13 -5.33 -21.12 5.84
C ASN A 13 -5.61 -21.26 7.35
N ASP A 14 -5.24 -20.27 8.16
CA ASP A 14 -5.48 -20.31 9.61
C ASP A 14 -6.97 -20.08 9.97
N LEU A 15 -7.79 -19.60 9.02
CA LEU A 15 -9.23 -19.48 9.20
C LEU A 15 -9.97 -20.83 9.30
N HIS A 16 -9.30 -21.90 8.90
CA HIS A 16 -9.82 -23.27 8.92
C HIS A 16 -9.08 -24.17 9.93
N SER A 17 -8.28 -23.57 10.83
CA SER A 17 -7.54 -24.27 11.87
C SER A 17 -7.98 -23.85 13.27
N ASP A 18 -7.37 -24.46 14.28
CA ASP A 18 -7.52 -24.11 15.70
C ASP A 18 -7.15 -22.64 16.01
N LYS A 19 -6.30 -22.02 15.18
CA LYS A 19 -5.92 -20.61 15.30
C LYS A 19 -7.04 -19.63 14.98
N ALA A 20 -8.12 -20.05 14.31
CA ALA A 20 -9.27 -19.18 14.04
C ALA A 20 -9.91 -18.64 15.33
N SER A 21 -9.75 -19.35 16.46
CA SER A 21 -10.22 -18.91 17.78
C SER A 21 -9.62 -17.59 18.25
N VAL A 22 -8.41 -17.24 17.78
CA VAL A 22 -7.77 -15.95 18.09
C VAL A 22 -8.58 -14.80 17.48
N LEU A 23 -9.15 -15.01 16.29
CA LEU A 23 -9.98 -14.01 15.63
C LEU A 23 -11.30 -13.78 16.38
N THR A 24 -11.91 -14.83 16.95
CA THR A 24 -13.19 -14.71 17.67
C THR A 24 -13.05 -14.20 19.10
N THR A 25 -11.86 -14.26 19.67
CA THR A 25 -11.55 -13.77 21.03
C THR A 25 -10.92 -12.38 21.06
N SER A 26 -10.52 -11.84 19.91
CA SER A 26 -9.95 -10.49 19.79
C SER A 26 -11.03 -9.42 19.80
N THR A 27 -10.75 -8.26 20.41
CA THR A 27 -11.61 -7.08 20.40
C THR A 27 -11.76 -6.53 18.98
N TRP A 28 -10.65 -6.46 18.22
CA TRP A 28 -10.65 -6.00 16.83
C TRP A 28 -10.26 -7.11 15.85
N ARG A 29 -11.10 -7.31 14.84
CA ARG A 29 -10.91 -8.24 13.73
C ARG A 29 -10.60 -7.44 12.49
N LEU A 30 -9.41 -7.63 11.95
CA LEU A 30 -8.89 -6.85 10.84
C LEU A 30 -8.72 -7.74 9.62
N LEU A 31 -9.10 -7.23 8.46
CA LEU A 31 -8.80 -7.89 7.19
C LEU A 31 -7.70 -7.11 6.49
N ALA A 32 -6.58 -7.76 6.19
CA ALA A 32 -5.45 -7.12 5.52
C ALA A 32 -5.30 -7.62 4.08
N GLN A 33 -5.08 -6.68 3.16
CA GLN A 33 -4.66 -6.95 1.79
C GLN A 33 -3.51 -6.01 1.45
N GLY A 34 -2.62 -6.45 0.57
CA GLY A 34 -1.58 -5.57 0.09
C GLY A 34 -0.40 -6.22 -0.58
N ASP A 35 0.71 -5.50 -0.55
CA ASP A 35 1.95 -5.82 -1.22
C ASP A 35 3.05 -6.31 -0.25
N SER A 36 4.32 -6.12 -0.61
CA SER A 36 5.48 -6.53 0.18
C SER A 36 5.62 -5.82 1.53
N TRP A 37 4.96 -4.68 1.75
CA TRP A 37 4.99 -4.00 3.05
C TRP A 37 4.07 -4.68 4.07
N PHE A 38 3.07 -5.43 3.62
CA PHE A 38 2.13 -6.18 4.46
C PHE A 38 2.29 -7.71 4.38
N SER A 39 3.06 -8.22 3.42
CA SER A 39 3.11 -9.66 3.15
C SER A 39 3.88 -10.44 4.20
N ILE A 40 3.34 -11.61 4.53
CA ILE A 40 3.92 -12.55 5.49
C ILE A 40 4.92 -13.43 4.73
N GLY A 41 6.22 -13.28 5.01
CA GLY A 41 7.25 -14.23 4.60
C GLY A 41 7.72 -14.17 3.15
N GLN A 42 8.51 -13.16 2.79
CA GLN A 42 9.57 -13.39 1.80
C GLN A 42 10.53 -14.50 2.31
N LEU A 43 11.07 -15.30 1.40
CA LEU A 43 12.13 -16.23 1.73
C LEU A 43 13.47 -15.46 1.80
N PRO A 44 14.28 -15.61 2.88
CA PRO A 44 14.06 -16.46 4.05
C PRO A 44 13.22 -15.81 5.17
N PRO A 45 12.39 -16.59 5.91
CA PRO A 45 11.43 -16.07 6.91
C PRO A 45 12.03 -15.27 8.07
N TRP A 46 13.32 -15.50 8.39
CA TRP A 46 14.03 -14.75 9.45
C TRP A 46 14.54 -13.38 9.01
N LEU A 47 14.42 -13.06 7.72
CA LEU A 47 14.86 -11.78 7.14
C LEU A 47 13.68 -10.85 6.81
N THR A 48 12.44 -11.22 7.13
CA THR A 48 11.25 -10.49 6.69
C THR A 48 10.59 -9.73 7.81
N GLY A 49 10.98 -8.46 7.93
CA GLY A 49 10.07 -7.47 8.50
C GLY A 49 8.94 -7.18 7.52
N ASN A 50 7.74 -6.96 8.05
CA ASN A 50 6.64 -6.27 7.39
C ASN A 50 5.97 -5.36 8.43
N LEU A 51 5.13 -4.43 7.99
CA LEU A 51 4.50 -3.47 8.89
C LEU A 51 3.59 -4.17 9.92
N LEU A 52 2.80 -5.16 9.47
CA LEU A 52 1.84 -5.86 10.32
C LEU A 52 2.49 -6.55 11.52
N PHE A 53 3.69 -7.14 11.37
CA PHE A 53 4.41 -7.76 12.48
C PHE A 53 4.81 -6.78 13.59
N SER A 54 4.91 -5.50 13.26
CA SER A 54 5.34 -4.46 14.20
C SER A 54 4.18 -3.73 14.84
N LEU A 55 2.95 -3.87 14.31
CA LEU A 55 1.77 -3.17 14.80
C LEU A 55 1.34 -3.64 16.20
N ARG A 56 1.04 -2.67 17.04
CA ARG A 56 0.50 -2.82 18.38
C ARG A 56 -0.70 -1.90 18.57
N PHE A 57 -1.77 -2.44 19.11
CA PHE A 57 -3.01 -1.69 19.34
C PHE A 57 -3.34 -1.64 20.83
N PRO A 58 -4.10 -0.62 21.29
CA PRO A 58 -4.52 -0.53 22.69
C PRO A 58 -5.48 -1.65 23.11
N GLU A 59 -6.08 -2.33 22.13
CA GLU A 59 -7.01 -3.44 22.32
C GLU A 59 -6.44 -4.72 21.69
N SER A 60 -6.90 -5.89 22.19
CA SER A 60 -6.55 -7.16 21.56
C SER A 60 -7.05 -7.18 20.12
N SER A 61 -6.20 -7.59 19.19
CA SER A 61 -6.51 -7.53 17.76
C SER A 61 -5.93 -8.71 17.01
N ALA A 62 -6.65 -9.14 15.97
CA ALA A 62 -6.20 -10.16 15.05
C ALA A 62 -6.44 -9.70 13.61
N ALA A 63 -5.44 -9.89 12.73
CA ALA A 63 -5.57 -9.67 11.30
C ALA A 63 -5.46 -10.97 10.53
N VAL A 64 -6.29 -11.13 9.50
CA VAL A 64 -6.05 -12.11 8.43
C VAL A 64 -5.47 -11.39 7.22
N SER A 65 -4.24 -11.74 6.83
CA SER A 65 -3.55 -11.09 5.71
C SER A 65 -3.58 -11.92 4.44
N TYR A 66 -4.01 -11.28 3.35
CA TYR A 66 -3.97 -11.78 1.98
C TYR A 66 -2.86 -11.10 1.15
N ALA A 67 -2.03 -10.29 1.80
CA ALA A 67 -0.98 -9.52 1.17
C ALA A 67 0.10 -10.40 0.54
N SER A 68 0.59 -10.01 -0.63
CA SER A 68 1.60 -10.75 -1.38
C SER A 68 2.59 -9.79 -2.06
N PRO A 69 3.90 -10.08 -2.06
CA PRO A 69 4.90 -9.22 -2.70
C PRO A 69 4.57 -8.91 -4.17
N GLY A 70 4.80 -7.66 -4.58
CA GLY A 70 4.69 -7.23 -5.98
C GLY A 70 3.27 -7.05 -6.51
N LYS A 71 2.22 -7.28 -5.71
CA LYS A 71 0.83 -7.05 -6.15
C LYS A 71 0.59 -5.57 -6.43
N THR A 72 0.02 -5.27 -7.60
CA THR A 72 -0.58 -3.96 -7.89
C THR A 72 -2.00 -3.89 -7.33
N PHE A 73 -2.54 -2.68 -7.12
CA PHE A 73 -3.90 -2.54 -6.59
C PHE A 73 -4.94 -3.13 -7.55
N ALA A 74 -4.75 -2.97 -8.86
CA ALA A 74 -5.60 -3.59 -9.87
C ALA A 74 -5.66 -5.12 -9.73
N GLN A 75 -4.55 -5.78 -9.39
CA GLN A 75 -4.51 -7.22 -9.13
C GLN A 75 -5.23 -7.58 -7.83
N MET A 76 -5.13 -6.76 -6.77
CA MET A 76 -5.79 -6.99 -5.49
C MET A 76 -7.32 -6.91 -5.57
N VAL A 77 -7.86 -6.24 -6.61
CA VAL A 77 -9.31 -6.12 -6.85
C VAL A 77 -9.81 -6.95 -8.04
N ASP A 78 -8.95 -7.82 -8.58
CA ASP A 78 -9.38 -8.81 -9.57
C ASP A 78 -10.11 -9.95 -8.85
N TRP A 79 -11.44 -9.85 -8.74
CA TRP A 79 -12.26 -10.81 -8.02
C TRP A 79 -12.30 -12.21 -8.64
N HIS A 80 -11.83 -12.38 -9.88
CA HIS A 80 -11.67 -13.71 -10.48
C HIS A 80 -10.43 -14.42 -9.95
N ARG A 81 -9.41 -13.67 -9.52
CA ARG A 81 -8.14 -14.20 -9.02
C ARG A 81 -8.05 -14.13 -7.51
N GLU A 82 -8.60 -13.10 -6.91
CA GLU A 82 -8.63 -12.85 -5.46
C GLU A 82 -9.92 -13.42 -4.82
N THR A 83 -10.30 -14.63 -5.22
CA THR A 83 -11.57 -15.26 -4.79
C THR A 83 -11.63 -15.50 -3.28
N SER A 84 -10.50 -15.90 -2.67
CA SER A 84 -10.40 -16.16 -1.24
C SER A 84 -10.52 -14.88 -0.42
N PHE A 85 -9.86 -13.80 -0.85
CA PHE A 85 -10.00 -12.48 -0.24
C PHE A 85 -11.43 -11.93 -0.42
N ALA A 86 -12.00 -12.06 -1.63
CA ALA A 86 -13.37 -11.65 -1.93
C ALA A 86 -14.41 -12.39 -1.06
N ALA A 87 -14.19 -13.67 -0.79
CA ALA A 87 -15.02 -14.47 0.11
C ALA A 87 -14.87 -14.03 1.58
N ALA A 88 -13.65 -13.76 2.04
CA ALA A 88 -13.41 -13.24 3.39
C ALA A 88 -14.02 -11.84 3.59
N LEU A 89 -13.94 -10.98 2.56
CA LEU A 89 -14.46 -9.61 2.61
C LEU A 89 -15.99 -9.55 2.56
N ALA A 90 -16.63 -10.33 1.68
CA ALA A 90 -18.04 -10.16 1.33
C ALA A 90 -18.78 -11.47 0.97
N GLY A 91 -18.32 -12.62 1.46
CA GLY A 91 -18.93 -13.94 1.23
C GLY A 91 -20.23 -14.22 1.99
N GLY A 92 -20.98 -13.20 2.40
CA GLY A 92 -22.21 -13.35 3.17
C GLY A 92 -21.99 -13.97 4.55
N ASN A 93 -22.73 -15.04 4.86
CA ASN A 93 -22.62 -15.76 6.14
C ASN A 93 -21.27 -16.47 6.33
N LEU A 94 -20.49 -16.64 5.25
CA LEU A 94 -19.14 -17.21 5.32
C LEU A 94 -18.07 -16.18 5.69
N ALA A 95 -18.38 -14.88 5.59
CA ALA A 95 -17.48 -13.81 5.99
C ALA A 95 -17.56 -13.57 7.51
N TYR A 96 -16.42 -13.24 8.10
CA TYR A 96 -16.39 -12.64 9.43
C TYR A 96 -16.96 -11.22 9.35
N GLN A 97 -17.45 -10.72 10.47
CA GLN A 97 -17.66 -9.27 10.62
C GLN A 97 -16.28 -8.68 10.94
N TRP A 98 -15.75 -7.88 10.02
CA TRP A 98 -14.50 -7.15 10.24
C TRP A 98 -14.79 -5.81 10.88
N ASP A 99 -13.86 -5.31 11.68
CA ASP A 99 -13.93 -4.00 12.32
C ASP A 99 -13.20 -2.94 11.49
N ALA A 100 -12.22 -3.34 10.69
CA ALA A 100 -11.57 -2.51 9.67
C ALA A 100 -10.87 -3.35 8.61
N ILE A 101 -10.52 -2.70 7.50
CA ILE A 101 -9.65 -3.22 6.46
C ILE A 101 -8.32 -2.47 6.51
N LEU A 102 -7.21 -3.20 6.54
CA LEU A 102 -5.87 -2.65 6.39
C LEU A 102 -5.42 -2.86 4.94
N LEU A 103 -4.94 -1.79 4.29
CA LEU A 103 -4.55 -1.81 2.88
C LEU A 103 -3.14 -1.25 2.68
N SER A 104 -2.25 -2.06 2.11
CA SER A 104 -0.98 -1.60 1.51
C SER A 104 -1.08 -1.72 0.00
N ALA A 105 -1.40 -0.63 -0.71
CA ALA A 105 -1.65 -0.68 -2.15
C ALA A 105 -1.21 0.59 -2.88
N GLY A 106 -0.92 0.43 -4.17
CA GLY A 106 -0.58 1.52 -5.08
C GLY A 106 0.91 1.82 -5.23
N GLY A 107 1.77 1.31 -4.34
CA GLY A 107 3.22 1.47 -4.46
C GLY A 107 3.78 0.78 -5.69
N ASN A 108 3.38 -0.48 -5.93
CA ASN A 108 3.76 -1.20 -7.14
C ASN A 108 3.16 -0.55 -8.40
N ASP A 109 1.93 -0.04 -8.36
CA ASP A 109 1.33 0.69 -9.49
C ASP A 109 2.15 1.94 -9.85
N LEU A 110 2.61 2.68 -8.83
CA LEU A 110 3.49 3.83 -9.01
C LEU A 110 4.85 3.42 -9.59
N PHE A 111 5.49 2.39 -9.04
CA PHE A 111 6.81 1.95 -9.51
C PHE A 111 6.76 1.32 -10.91
N ASP A 112 5.71 0.56 -11.23
CA ASP A 112 5.45 0.08 -12.59
C ASP A 112 5.35 1.26 -13.54
N ALA A 113 4.56 2.30 -13.19
CA ALA A 113 4.37 3.48 -14.03
C ALA A 113 5.66 4.32 -14.21
N ILE A 114 6.57 4.29 -13.24
CA ILE A 114 7.93 4.86 -13.32
C ILE A 114 8.82 4.06 -14.28
N LEU A 115 8.69 2.73 -14.28
CA LEU A 115 9.52 1.82 -15.07
C LEU A 115 9.11 1.70 -16.54
N LEU A 116 7.88 2.10 -16.88
CA LEU A 116 7.42 2.10 -18.27
C LEU A 116 8.34 2.95 -19.14
N LEU A 117 8.71 2.42 -20.31
CA LEU A 117 9.51 3.13 -21.32
C LEU A 117 8.62 3.65 -22.46
N PRO A 118 9.13 4.58 -23.29
CA PRO A 118 8.35 5.15 -24.39
C PRO A 118 7.89 4.14 -25.45
N ASP A 119 8.56 2.98 -25.54
CA ASP A 119 8.29 1.89 -26.48
C ASP A 119 7.38 0.79 -25.89
N GLU A 120 6.76 1.01 -24.73
CA GLU A 120 5.78 0.09 -24.14
C GLU A 120 4.68 -0.27 -25.17
N PRO A 121 4.57 -1.55 -25.57
CA PRO A 121 3.64 -1.95 -26.63
C PRO A 121 2.18 -2.01 -26.19
N ASP A 122 1.91 -2.18 -24.89
CA ASP A 122 0.54 -2.16 -24.36
C ASP A 122 0.06 -0.69 -24.25
N PRO A 123 -0.96 -0.26 -25.02
CA PRO A 123 -1.39 1.13 -25.04
C PRO A 123 -1.96 1.59 -23.70
N ASP A 124 -2.58 0.69 -22.94
CA ASP A 124 -3.11 1.02 -21.63
C ASP A 124 -1.97 1.29 -20.66
N LYS A 125 -0.93 0.44 -20.66
CA LYS A 125 0.28 0.69 -19.87
C LYS A 125 0.99 1.95 -20.33
N ALA A 126 1.27 2.10 -21.63
CA ALA A 126 1.96 3.27 -22.19
C ALA A 126 1.26 4.59 -21.82
N SER A 127 -0.08 4.59 -21.75
CA SER A 127 -0.86 5.74 -21.31
C SER A 127 -0.54 6.20 -19.88
N ARG A 128 -0.04 5.31 -19.02
CA ARG A 128 0.31 5.55 -17.62
C ARG A 128 1.78 5.86 -17.38
N ARG A 129 2.65 5.86 -18.40
CA ARG A 129 4.06 6.28 -18.27
C ARG A 129 4.15 7.68 -17.65
N ILE A 130 4.79 7.80 -16.49
CA ILE A 130 4.83 9.06 -15.73
C ILE A 130 6.13 9.86 -15.86
N LEU A 131 7.19 9.30 -16.43
CA LEU A 131 8.45 10.02 -16.63
C LEU A 131 8.56 10.52 -18.08
N LEU A 132 9.09 11.74 -18.26
CA LEU A 132 9.39 12.36 -19.54
C LEU A 132 10.80 12.01 -20.01
N THR A 133 10.94 11.65 -21.29
CA THR A 133 12.24 11.44 -21.92
C THR A 133 13.04 12.74 -22.02
N PRO A 134 14.36 12.69 -22.27
CA PRO A 134 15.16 13.90 -22.52
C PRO A 134 14.60 14.81 -23.62
N ALA A 135 13.98 14.24 -24.66
CA ALA A 135 13.41 15.01 -25.77
C ALA A 135 12.05 15.66 -25.43
N GLU A 136 11.34 15.15 -24.42
CA GLU A 136 10.01 15.63 -24.02
C GLU A 136 10.04 16.69 -22.92
N ARG A 137 11.15 16.82 -22.18
CA ARG A 137 11.24 17.68 -21.00
C ARG A 137 12.07 18.95 -21.23
N SER A 138 11.79 19.97 -20.44
CA SER A 138 12.61 21.19 -20.39
C SER A 138 14.01 20.90 -19.82
N ALA A 139 15.03 21.50 -20.43
CA ALA A 139 16.42 21.42 -19.95
C ALA A 139 16.66 22.14 -18.62
N ILE A 140 15.78 23.08 -18.25
CA ILE A 140 15.83 23.87 -17.01
C ILE A 140 14.50 23.75 -16.25
N GLY A 141 14.56 23.79 -14.92
CA GLY A 141 13.38 23.74 -14.06
C GLY A 141 13.59 22.89 -12.81
N ASN A 142 12.57 22.83 -11.95
CA ASN A 142 12.54 21.95 -10.80
C ASN A 142 12.24 20.49 -11.21
N VAL A 143 12.26 19.56 -10.25
CA VAL A 143 12.04 18.13 -10.51
C VAL A 143 10.66 17.77 -11.10
N ALA A 144 9.65 18.64 -11.00
CA ALA A 144 8.35 18.40 -11.64
C ALA A 144 8.47 18.36 -13.17
N ARG A 145 9.54 18.93 -13.75
CA ARG A 145 9.85 18.84 -15.20
C ARG A 145 10.05 17.42 -15.70
N TYR A 146 10.30 16.45 -14.82
CA TYR A 146 10.45 15.04 -15.18
C TYR A 146 9.11 14.33 -15.30
N VAL A 147 8.01 14.92 -14.81
CA VAL A 147 6.73 14.25 -14.67
C VAL A 147 5.84 14.50 -15.89
N ARG A 148 5.35 13.42 -16.50
CA ARG A 148 4.34 13.43 -17.55
C ARG A 148 2.96 13.48 -16.91
N ASN A 149 2.37 14.67 -16.83
CA ASN A 149 1.06 14.91 -16.18
C ASN A 149 -0.06 14.01 -16.70
N SER A 150 -0.11 13.71 -18.00
CA SER A 150 -1.13 12.81 -18.55
C SER A 150 -0.99 11.38 -18.01
N GLY A 151 0.24 10.89 -17.87
CA GLY A 151 0.53 9.58 -17.30
C GLY A 151 0.15 9.52 -15.83
N TRP A 152 0.52 10.56 -15.07
CA TRP A 152 0.15 10.71 -13.66
C TRP A 152 -1.37 10.68 -13.47
N ASN A 153 -2.11 11.47 -14.27
CA ASN A 153 -3.57 11.50 -14.19
C ASN A 153 -4.22 10.16 -14.54
N ASN A 154 -3.64 9.41 -15.50
CA ASN A 154 -4.13 8.09 -15.86
C ASN A 154 -3.86 7.05 -14.77
N LEU A 155 -2.70 7.12 -14.10
CA LEU A 155 -2.40 6.31 -12.92
C LEU A 155 -3.38 6.61 -11.78
N ILE A 156 -3.61 7.89 -11.45
CA ILE A 156 -4.58 8.28 -10.42
C ILE A 156 -6.00 7.78 -10.75
N ARG A 157 -6.43 7.87 -12.02
CA ARG A 157 -7.73 7.35 -12.44
C ARG A 157 -7.85 5.84 -12.17
N LEU A 158 -6.84 5.07 -12.55
CA LEU A 158 -6.79 3.62 -12.29
C LEU A 158 -6.93 3.32 -10.79
N LEU A 159 -6.23 4.07 -9.94
CA LEU A 159 -6.25 3.84 -8.49
C LEU A 159 -7.62 4.19 -7.88
N VAL A 160 -8.26 5.26 -8.37
CA VAL A 160 -9.64 5.61 -8.00
C VAL A 160 -10.60 4.48 -8.40
N ASP A 161 -10.43 3.89 -9.58
CA ASP A 161 -11.22 2.73 -10.02
C ASP A 161 -11.01 1.52 -9.10
N CYS A 162 -9.77 1.27 -8.68
CA CYS A 162 -9.47 0.18 -7.75
C CYS A 162 -10.10 0.39 -6.37
N PHE A 163 -10.01 1.61 -5.81
CA PHE A 163 -10.72 1.94 -4.57
C PHE A 163 -12.24 1.76 -4.71
N ALA A 164 -12.83 2.25 -5.81
CA ALA A 164 -14.25 2.08 -6.07
C ALA A 164 -14.65 0.60 -6.17
N ALA A 165 -13.84 -0.23 -6.81
CA ALA A 165 -14.06 -1.68 -6.89
C ALA A 165 -14.00 -2.35 -5.51
N LEU A 166 -12.97 -2.04 -4.70
CA LEU A 166 -12.82 -2.56 -3.35
C LEU A 166 -14.01 -2.15 -2.46
N ILE A 167 -14.42 -0.88 -2.51
CA ILE A 167 -15.55 -0.35 -1.72
C ILE A 167 -16.86 -0.98 -2.17
N SER A 168 -17.09 -1.11 -3.48
CA SER A 168 -18.26 -1.80 -4.03
C SER A 168 -18.34 -3.24 -3.53
N LYS A 169 -17.21 -3.94 -3.45
CA LYS A 169 -17.16 -5.30 -2.89
C LYS A 169 -17.39 -5.31 -1.38
N ARG A 170 -16.74 -4.41 -0.62
CA ARG A 170 -16.96 -4.23 0.83
C ARG A 170 -18.43 -3.98 1.14
N ASP A 171 -19.10 -3.19 0.31
CA ASP A 171 -20.48 -2.73 0.56
C ASP A 171 -21.55 -3.54 -0.16
N SER A 172 -21.16 -4.63 -0.85
CA SER A 172 -22.09 -5.46 -1.63
C SER A 172 -23.20 -6.06 -0.76
N ALA A 173 -24.35 -6.35 -1.37
CA ALA A 173 -25.49 -6.96 -0.66
C ALA A 173 -25.06 -8.22 0.11
N GLY A 174 -25.45 -8.32 1.38
CA GLY A 174 -25.07 -9.42 2.26
C GLY A 174 -23.66 -9.35 2.85
N SER A 175 -22.83 -8.37 2.46
CA SER A 175 -21.54 -8.16 3.13
C SER A 175 -21.75 -7.79 4.60
N ARG A 176 -20.92 -8.38 5.46
CA ARG A 176 -20.86 -8.07 6.91
C ARG A 176 -19.84 -6.97 7.23
N SER A 177 -19.14 -6.49 6.21
CA SER A 177 -18.04 -5.53 6.30
C SER A 177 -18.46 -4.14 5.81
N ARG A 178 -19.75 -3.92 5.61
CA ARG A 178 -20.25 -2.69 4.99
C ARG A 178 -19.82 -1.48 5.82
N PHE A 179 -19.30 -0.47 5.13
CA PHE A 179 -18.92 0.83 5.69
C PHE A 179 -17.78 0.81 6.72
N VAL A 180 -17.15 -0.33 6.99
CA VAL A 180 -15.99 -0.37 7.89
C VAL A 180 -14.84 0.46 7.28
N PRO A 181 -14.01 1.12 8.11
CA PRO A 181 -12.92 1.95 7.60
C PRO A 181 -11.88 1.12 6.85
N ILE A 182 -11.37 1.69 5.77
CA ILE A 182 -10.23 1.16 5.02
C ILE A 182 -9.03 2.03 5.36
N PHE A 183 -8.16 1.56 6.24
CA PHE A 183 -6.90 2.23 6.56
C PHE A 183 -5.88 1.92 5.47
N VAL A 184 -5.49 2.94 4.70
CA VAL A 184 -4.49 2.83 3.64
C VAL A 184 -3.31 3.73 3.98
N HIS A 185 -2.10 3.18 4.00
CA HIS A 185 -0.94 4.01 4.30
C HIS A 185 -0.32 4.63 3.05
N THR A 186 0.32 5.78 3.22
CA THR A 186 1.33 6.24 2.26
C THR A 186 2.58 5.36 2.40
N TYR A 187 3.43 5.34 1.39
CA TYR A 187 4.81 4.87 1.56
C TYR A 187 5.66 6.03 2.07
N ASP A 188 6.72 5.72 2.80
CA ASP A 188 7.78 6.70 3.06
C ASP A 188 8.68 6.84 1.83
N CYS A 189 9.57 7.84 1.82
CA CYS A 189 10.38 8.19 0.67
C CYS A 189 11.67 7.33 0.57
N PRO A 190 11.75 6.36 -0.36
CA PRO A 190 12.99 5.65 -0.61
C PRO A 190 14.07 6.57 -1.19
N GLN A 191 15.33 6.20 -0.98
CA GLN A 191 16.47 6.77 -1.70
C GLN A 191 16.71 5.92 -2.96
N PRO A 192 16.55 6.46 -4.18
CA PRO A 192 17.00 5.78 -5.38
C PRO A 192 18.49 5.49 -5.28
N ARG A 193 18.87 4.22 -5.38
CA ARG A 193 20.24 3.74 -5.20
C ARG A 193 20.41 2.33 -5.74
N TRP A 194 21.66 1.93 -5.98
CA TRP A 194 22.00 0.59 -6.50
C TRP A 194 21.94 -0.50 -5.42
N ALA A 195 20.76 -0.68 -4.81
CA ALA A 195 20.51 -1.67 -3.76
C ALA A 195 19.34 -2.60 -4.13
N PRO A 196 19.63 -3.68 -4.87
CA PRO A 196 18.61 -4.65 -5.28
C PRO A 196 18.02 -5.40 -4.08
N ALA A 197 16.83 -5.94 -4.24
CA ALA A 197 16.21 -6.83 -3.24
C ALA A 197 16.76 -8.27 -3.33
N GLY A 198 17.43 -8.61 -4.43
CA GLY A 198 18.07 -9.91 -4.65
C GLY A 198 18.61 -10.03 -6.08
N PRO A 199 19.22 -11.17 -6.44
CA PRO A 199 19.70 -11.41 -7.80
C PRO A 199 18.58 -11.23 -8.84
N GLY A 200 18.74 -10.26 -9.74
CA GLY A 200 17.76 -9.94 -10.78
C GLY A 200 16.50 -9.20 -10.31
N ILE A 201 16.41 -8.82 -9.03
CA ILE A 201 15.23 -8.15 -8.45
C ILE A 201 15.62 -6.76 -7.98
N GLY A 202 15.10 -5.74 -8.66
CA GLY A 202 15.45 -4.35 -8.44
C GLY A 202 16.92 -4.05 -8.79
N PRO A 203 17.44 -2.86 -8.44
CA PRO A 203 16.67 -1.70 -7.99
C PRO A 203 15.70 -1.21 -9.08
N TRP A 204 14.64 -0.53 -8.67
CA TRP A 204 13.56 -0.05 -9.52
C TRP A 204 13.78 1.42 -9.88
N LEU A 205 13.94 2.30 -8.89
CA LEU A 205 14.00 3.75 -9.08
C LEU A 205 15.33 4.17 -9.73
N ALA A 206 16.47 3.73 -9.20
CA ALA A 206 17.78 4.02 -9.78
C ALA A 206 17.90 3.55 -11.23
N ARG A 207 17.33 2.36 -11.52
CA ARG A 207 17.28 1.83 -12.88
C ARG A 207 16.45 2.72 -13.78
N ALA A 208 15.22 3.05 -13.39
CA ALA A 208 14.34 3.90 -14.18
C ALA A 208 14.96 5.29 -14.41
N PHE A 209 15.45 5.93 -13.36
CA PHE A 209 16.00 7.28 -13.45
C PHE A 209 17.26 7.33 -14.31
N LYS A 210 18.10 6.29 -14.28
CA LYS A 210 19.23 6.15 -15.20
C LYS A 210 18.77 5.98 -16.65
N GLU A 211 17.78 5.14 -16.91
CA GLU A 211 17.22 4.92 -18.25
C GLU A 211 16.63 6.21 -18.84
N TYR A 212 15.94 6.99 -18.00
CA TYR A 212 15.42 8.32 -18.34
C TYR A 212 16.48 9.43 -18.34
N GLN A 213 17.76 9.10 -18.09
CA GLN A 213 18.88 10.05 -18.05
C GLN A 213 18.62 11.23 -17.10
N ILE A 214 18.00 10.97 -15.95
CA ILE A 214 17.78 11.97 -14.90
C ILE A 214 19.10 12.11 -14.12
N PRO A 215 19.61 13.34 -13.91
CA PRO A 215 20.81 13.57 -13.09
C PRO A 215 20.65 13.01 -11.67
N GLU A 216 21.69 12.38 -11.12
CA GLU A 216 21.62 11.72 -9.79
C GLU A 216 21.23 12.68 -8.66
N ASP A 217 21.64 13.95 -8.75
CA ASP A 217 21.26 14.99 -7.78
C ASP A 217 19.74 15.24 -7.72
N ASP A 218 19.03 14.95 -8.83
CA ASP A 218 17.58 15.12 -8.94
C ASP A 218 16.80 13.85 -8.52
N TRP A 219 17.47 12.72 -8.28
CA TRP A 219 16.80 11.43 -8.00
C TRP A 219 15.97 11.48 -6.71
N LEU A 220 16.59 11.80 -5.58
CA LEU A 220 15.88 11.86 -4.30
C LEU A 220 14.84 13.00 -4.26
N PRO A 221 15.13 14.23 -4.74
CA PRO A 221 14.11 15.27 -4.85
C PRO A 221 12.91 14.85 -5.72
N LEU A 222 13.13 14.15 -6.84
CA LEU A 222 12.05 13.63 -7.68
C LEU A 222 11.24 12.54 -6.96
N THR A 223 11.89 11.59 -6.28
CA THR A 223 11.17 10.57 -5.51
C THR A 223 10.31 11.21 -4.42
N ARG A 224 10.83 12.21 -3.69
CA ARG A 224 10.05 12.98 -2.71
C ARG A 224 8.84 13.64 -3.37
N HIS A 225 9.03 14.27 -4.52
CA HIS A 225 7.95 14.91 -5.27
C HIS A 225 6.83 13.90 -5.61
N LEU A 226 7.17 12.74 -6.17
CA LEU A 226 6.19 11.70 -6.53
C LEU A 226 5.46 11.13 -5.30
N ILE A 227 6.18 10.86 -4.21
CA ILE A 227 5.59 10.35 -2.95
C ILE A 227 4.69 11.41 -2.29
N GLN A 228 5.05 12.69 -2.36
CA GLN A 228 4.19 13.79 -1.89
C GLN A 228 2.92 13.94 -2.72
N GLN A 229 3.01 13.83 -4.05
CA GLN A 229 1.84 13.83 -4.92
C GLN A 229 0.92 12.62 -4.65
N TRP A 230 1.50 11.44 -4.38
CA TRP A 230 0.77 10.26 -3.95
C TRP A 230 0.01 10.51 -2.64
N ALA A 231 0.67 11.08 -1.62
CA ALA A 231 0.03 11.39 -0.35
C ALA A 231 -1.07 12.45 -0.49
N GLN A 232 -0.86 13.46 -1.36
CA GLN A 232 -1.88 14.45 -1.67
C GLN A 232 -3.12 13.79 -2.31
N PHE A 233 -2.92 12.85 -3.23
CA PHE A 233 -4.01 12.05 -3.80
C PHE A 233 -4.76 11.28 -2.70
N LEU A 234 -4.06 10.52 -1.86
CA LEU A 234 -4.70 9.76 -0.78
C LEU A 234 -5.49 10.67 0.17
N GLY A 235 -4.95 11.82 0.54
CA GLY A 235 -5.65 12.82 1.37
C GLY A 235 -6.97 13.32 0.75
N GLY A 236 -7.06 13.35 -0.58
CA GLY A 236 -8.25 13.75 -1.33
C GLY A 236 -9.11 12.59 -1.86
N VAL A 237 -8.80 11.34 -1.51
CA VAL A 237 -9.38 10.16 -2.17
C VAL A 237 -10.89 10.04 -1.93
N ASN A 238 -11.36 10.31 -0.72
CA ASN A 238 -12.80 10.24 -0.40
C ASN A 238 -13.61 11.24 -1.23
N ALA A 239 -13.16 12.49 -1.30
CA ALA A 239 -13.81 13.52 -2.11
C ALA A 239 -13.82 13.14 -3.60
N THR A 240 -12.71 12.56 -4.08
CA THR A 240 -12.57 12.09 -5.46
C THR A 240 -13.53 10.92 -5.76
N LEU A 241 -13.64 9.94 -4.86
CA LEU A 241 -14.56 8.81 -5.01
C LEU A 241 -16.04 9.25 -4.99
N MET A 242 -16.40 10.20 -4.13
CA MET A 242 -17.75 10.75 -4.09
C MET A 242 -18.09 11.50 -5.38
N ARG A 243 -17.17 12.37 -5.84
CA ARG A 243 -17.38 13.21 -7.03
C ARG A 243 -17.36 12.40 -8.34
N ASP A 244 -16.36 11.53 -8.50
CA ASP A 244 -16.04 10.94 -9.80
C ASP A 244 -16.59 9.51 -9.96
N ARG A 245 -16.99 8.86 -8.86
CA ARG A 245 -17.50 7.47 -8.86
C ARG A 245 -18.82 7.29 -8.12
N ALA A 246 -19.43 8.38 -7.63
CA ALA A 246 -20.69 8.37 -6.89
C ALA A 246 -20.69 7.41 -5.68
N VAL A 247 -19.52 7.17 -5.07
CA VAL A 247 -19.42 6.34 -3.87
C VAL A 247 -19.91 7.16 -2.68
N SER A 248 -21.06 6.80 -2.11
CA SER A 248 -21.72 7.57 -1.04
C SER A 248 -20.97 7.56 0.28
N THR A 249 -20.30 6.44 0.60
CA THR A 249 -19.66 6.20 1.91
C THR A 249 -18.27 5.57 1.71
N PRO A 250 -17.29 6.29 1.13
CA PRO A 250 -16.00 5.69 0.82
C PRO A 250 -15.27 5.14 2.06
N ASN A 251 -15.28 5.92 3.16
CA ASN A 251 -14.62 5.61 4.43
C ASN A 251 -13.17 5.08 4.26
N VAL A 252 -12.40 5.71 3.36
CA VAL A 252 -10.96 5.47 3.25
C VAL A 252 -10.26 6.41 4.22
N VAL A 253 -9.37 5.89 5.04
CA VAL A 253 -8.64 6.63 6.06
C VAL A 253 -7.15 6.56 5.73
N PRO A 254 -6.59 7.60 5.08
CA PRO A 254 -5.16 7.67 4.80
C PRO A 254 -4.34 7.73 6.09
N VAL A 255 -3.30 6.91 6.17
CA VAL A 255 -2.29 6.92 7.23
C VAL A 255 -0.99 7.46 6.65
N ASN A 256 -0.56 8.65 7.09
CA ASN A 256 0.64 9.28 6.56
C ASN A 256 1.90 8.72 7.23
N LEU A 257 2.76 8.08 6.45
CA LEU A 257 4.04 7.53 6.90
C LEU A 257 5.25 8.32 6.39
N ILE A 258 5.06 9.38 5.60
CA ILE A 258 6.17 10.15 5.02
C ILE A 258 6.98 10.84 6.12
N GLY A 259 8.31 10.70 6.04
CA GLY A 259 9.27 11.33 6.96
C GLY A 259 9.50 10.55 8.26
N THR A 260 9.03 9.30 8.33
CA THR A 260 9.21 8.42 9.49
C THR A 260 10.60 7.76 9.49
N LEU A 261 11.10 7.42 8.30
CA LEU A 261 12.32 6.67 8.08
C LEU A 261 13.51 7.59 7.81
N SER A 262 14.64 7.21 8.37
CA SER A 262 15.93 7.79 8.02
C SER A 262 16.32 7.30 6.61
N PRO A 263 16.60 8.21 5.67
CA PRO A 263 16.98 7.82 4.31
C PRO A 263 18.31 7.07 4.31
N ALA A 264 18.46 6.13 3.37
CA ALA A 264 19.75 5.52 3.10
C ALA A 264 20.68 6.51 2.38
N PRO A 265 22.01 6.43 2.55
CA PRO A 265 22.97 7.17 1.73
C PRO A 265 22.86 6.77 0.25
N ALA A 266 22.99 7.74 -0.66
CA ALA A 266 22.89 7.52 -2.11
C ALA A 266 23.86 6.46 -2.64
N ALA A 267 25.08 6.42 -2.10
CA ALA A 267 26.13 5.49 -2.52
C ALA A 267 26.00 4.08 -1.90
N SER A 268 25.08 3.87 -0.96
CA SER A 268 24.92 2.56 -0.30
C SER A 268 24.26 1.53 -1.23
N THR A 269 24.81 0.33 -1.27
CA THR A 269 24.38 -0.76 -2.18
C THR A 269 23.64 -1.90 -1.47
N GLY A 270 23.47 -1.82 -0.15
CA GLY A 270 22.82 -2.85 0.68
C GLY A 270 21.92 -2.25 1.77
N GLU A 271 21.71 -2.98 2.86
CA GLU A 271 20.96 -2.44 4.00
C GLU A 271 21.68 -1.22 4.61
N SER A 272 20.95 -0.12 4.79
CA SER A 272 21.49 1.11 5.37
C SER A 272 20.37 2.02 5.85
N GLY A 273 20.62 2.75 6.95
CA GLY A 273 19.59 3.55 7.59
C GLY A 273 18.42 2.66 8.04
N ASP A 274 17.19 3.08 7.72
CA ASP A 274 15.99 2.29 8.00
C ASP A 274 15.54 1.42 6.81
N TRP A 275 16.41 1.21 5.82
CA TRP A 275 16.07 0.56 4.54
C TRP A 275 16.92 -0.69 4.31
N ARG A 276 16.25 -1.81 4.01
CA ARG A 276 16.89 -3.08 3.67
C ARG A 276 17.46 -3.08 2.25
N ASN A 277 16.69 -2.54 1.31
CA ASN A 277 17.09 -2.35 -0.08
C ASN A 277 16.55 -1.00 -0.56
N GLU A 278 16.46 -0.75 -1.87
CA GLU A 278 16.01 0.54 -2.39
C GLU A 278 14.63 0.97 -1.87
N ILE A 279 13.64 0.06 -1.83
CA ILE A 279 12.23 0.41 -1.55
C ILE A 279 11.63 -0.31 -0.33
N HIS A 280 12.33 -1.27 0.26
CA HIS A 280 11.85 -2.02 1.42
C HIS A 280 12.52 -1.53 2.70
N PRO A 281 11.75 -1.15 3.73
CA PRO A 281 12.27 -0.89 5.07
C PRO A 281 13.01 -2.11 5.66
N SER A 282 13.95 -1.85 6.56
CA SER A 282 14.52 -2.87 7.45
C SER A 282 13.52 -3.25 8.54
N PHE A 283 13.85 -4.25 9.36
CA PHE A 283 13.05 -4.59 10.55
C PHE A 283 12.86 -3.36 11.46
N HIS A 284 13.92 -2.59 11.69
CA HIS A 284 13.87 -1.35 12.48
C HIS A 284 13.04 -0.26 11.78
N GLY A 285 13.11 -0.18 10.45
CA GLY A 285 12.26 0.72 9.67
C GLY A 285 10.78 0.41 9.84
N TYR A 286 10.38 -0.86 9.70
CA TYR A 286 8.99 -1.26 9.94
C TYR A 286 8.53 -0.99 11.38
N ALA A 287 9.40 -1.16 12.38
CA ALA A 287 9.07 -0.81 13.75
C ALA A 287 8.77 0.70 13.92
N LYS A 288 9.53 1.58 13.26
CA LYS A 288 9.25 3.03 13.26
C LYS A 288 7.94 3.37 12.54
N LEU A 289 7.71 2.75 11.38
CA LEU A 289 6.47 2.91 10.62
C LEU A 289 5.26 2.44 11.42
N ALA A 290 5.37 1.35 12.18
CA ALA A 290 4.28 0.86 13.02
C ALA A 290 3.88 1.90 14.07
N VAL A 291 4.84 2.47 14.79
CA VAL A 291 4.57 3.55 15.75
C VAL A 291 3.89 4.76 15.10
N ALA A 292 4.29 5.13 13.87
CA ALA A 292 3.64 6.21 13.12
C ALA A 292 2.21 5.84 12.68
N PHE A 293 2.00 4.58 12.28
CA PHE A 293 0.72 4.04 11.86
C PHE A 293 -0.28 3.99 13.02
N GLU A 294 0.13 3.43 14.15
CA GLU A 294 -0.69 3.25 15.37
C GLU A 294 -1.26 4.57 15.90
N LYS A 295 -0.47 5.65 15.86
CA LYS A 295 -0.89 7.00 16.27
C LYS A 295 -2.04 7.57 15.44
N GLN A 296 -2.28 7.03 14.25
CA GLN A 296 -3.27 7.53 13.29
C GLN A 296 -4.46 6.59 13.12
N VAL A 297 -4.38 5.35 13.64
CA VAL A 297 -5.46 4.38 13.54
C VAL A 297 -6.30 4.40 14.80
N HIS A 298 -7.56 4.75 14.59
CA HIS A 298 -8.59 4.76 15.62
C HIS A 298 -9.78 3.94 15.12
N ILE A 299 -9.94 2.74 15.67
CA ILE A 299 -11.07 1.88 15.37
C ILE A 299 -12.12 2.14 16.43
N VAL A 300 -13.23 2.77 16.03
CA VAL A 300 -14.38 2.97 16.91
C VAL A 300 -15.25 1.73 16.80
N PRO A 301 -15.63 1.09 17.93
CA PRO A 301 -16.56 -0.02 17.90
C PRO A 301 -17.85 0.42 17.20
N THR A 302 -18.28 -0.33 16.18
CA THR A 302 -19.62 -0.13 15.65
C THR A 302 -20.58 -0.56 16.74
N THR A 303 -21.18 0.40 17.45
CA THR A 303 -22.36 0.11 18.25
C THR A 303 -23.36 -0.54 17.30
N VAL A 304 -23.64 -1.82 17.52
CA VAL A 304 -24.70 -2.54 16.84
C VAL A 304 -25.96 -1.73 17.10
N VAL A 305 -26.39 -0.95 16.12
CA VAL A 305 -27.76 -0.46 16.10
C VAL A 305 -28.57 -1.74 15.91
N ALA A 306 -29.05 -2.30 17.02
CA ALA A 306 -30.00 -3.38 16.99
C ALA A 306 -31.12 -2.92 16.06
N ALA A 307 -31.26 -3.60 14.91
CA ALA A 307 -32.38 -3.37 14.03
C ALA A 307 -33.65 -3.67 14.85
N ALA A 308 -34.42 -2.61 15.11
CA ALA A 308 -35.82 -2.73 15.49
C ALA A 308 -36.66 -3.04 14.25
#